data_AF-A0A6N9QBI8-F1
#
_entry.id   AF-A0A6N9QBI8-F1
#
_cell.length_a   1.000
_cell.length_b   1.000
_cell.length_c   1.000
_cell.angle_alpha   90.00
_cell.angle_beta   90.00
_cell.angle_gamma   90.00
#
_symmetry.space_group_name_H-M   'P 1'
#
loop_
_entity.id
_entity.type
_entity.pdbx_description
1 polymer ?
#
loop_
_entity_poly.entity_id
_entity_poly.type
_entity_poly.pdbx_seq_one_letter_code
_entity_poly.pdbx_strand_id
1 'polypeptide(L)'
;MGIDKNSLPAAAYGHAPAGRVFQQKVTDKPHSVYIQLQISVYEDRLYIANCGRLPENWTLEKLMGKHASAPFNPNIANVFYLAGFIESWGRRVEKICSACKEDGIPQPEYAIEPNDIMLKFTAPEDRIIHRVTERVTEGEKTIVALLVEDPSYTYKEHSEKSGMSRKTVAEKIKSLKEKSIIKRIGSDKKGYWEIKVVNE
;
A
#
# COMPACT_ATOMS: atom_id res chain seq x y z
N MET A 1 -23.01 24.03 -15.45
CA MET A 1 -23.32 23.06 -16.51
C MET A 1 -22.75 21.72 -16.07
N GLY A 2 -23.62 20.75 -15.77
CA GLY A 2 -23.22 19.45 -15.23
C GLY A 2 -22.55 18.60 -16.31
N ILE A 3 -21.43 17.96 -15.96
CA ILE A 3 -20.78 16.97 -16.82
C ILE A 3 -21.29 15.60 -16.41
N ASP A 4 -21.87 14.92 -17.40
CA ASP A 4 -22.38 13.56 -17.39
C ASP A 4 -21.33 12.56 -16.88
N LYS A 5 -21.75 11.67 -15.97
CA LYS A 5 -20.91 10.65 -15.34
C LYS A 5 -20.76 9.37 -16.19
N ASN A 6 -21.35 9.30 -17.38
CA ASN A 6 -21.40 8.07 -18.19
C ASN A 6 -20.66 8.10 -19.54
N SER A 7 -19.83 9.09 -19.83
CA SER A 7 -19.08 9.15 -21.09
C SER A 7 -17.60 8.75 -20.95
N LEU A 8 -17.32 7.48 -20.67
CA LEU A 8 -16.04 6.86 -21.03
C LEU A 8 -16.31 5.48 -21.68
N PRO A 9 -15.73 5.20 -22.86
CA PRO A 9 -16.11 4.05 -23.68
C PRO A 9 -15.65 2.72 -23.04
N ALA A 10 -16.52 1.72 -23.15
CA ALA A 10 -16.40 0.37 -22.61
C ALA A 10 -15.29 -0.52 -23.24
N ALA A 11 -14.18 0.06 -23.71
CA ALA A 11 -13.14 -0.64 -24.47
C ALA A 11 -11.80 -0.84 -23.71
N ALA A 12 -11.80 -0.78 -22.37
CA ALA A 12 -10.61 -1.09 -21.56
C ALA A 12 -10.79 -2.32 -20.64
N TYR A 13 -11.80 -3.16 -20.92
CA TYR A 13 -12.03 -4.42 -20.24
C TYR A 13 -11.42 -5.56 -21.04
N GLY A 14 -10.11 -5.75 -20.90
CA GLY A 14 -9.37 -6.90 -21.42
C GLY A 14 -8.35 -7.32 -20.38
N HIS A 15 -8.47 -8.57 -19.90
CA HIS A 15 -7.65 -9.26 -18.90
C HIS A 15 -6.23 -8.71 -18.68
N ALA A 16 -5.93 -8.29 -17.45
CA ALA A 16 -4.56 -8.21 -16.93
C ALA A 16 -4.54 -8.71 -15.47
N PRO A 17 -3.77 -9.77 -15.14
CA PRO A 17 -3.52 -10.14 -13.75
C PRO A 17 -2.62 -9.07 -13.09
N ALA A 18 -2.67 -8.97 -11.76
CA ALA A 18 -1.83 -8.15 -10.88
C ALA A 18 -1.00 -7.00 -11.52
N GLY A 19 -1.43 -5.76 -11.29
CA GLY A 19 -0.68 -4.55 -11.68
C GLY A 19 -1.51 -3.56 -12.49
N ARG A 20 -2.36 -2.77 -11.82
CA ARG A 20 -3.00 -1.60 -12.46
C ARG A 20 -2.08 -0.39 -12.34
N VAL A 21 -1.49 0.03 -13.46
CA VAL A 21 -0.80 1.31 -13.60
C VAL A 21 -1.84 2.39 -13.92
N PHE A 22 -2.08 3.30 -12.97
CA PHE A 22 -2.93 4.46 -13.21
C PHE A 22 -2.10 5.58 -13.86
N GLN A 23 -2.53 6.02 -15.05
CA GLN A 23 -1.81 7.03 -15.85
C GLN A 23 -2.41 8.42 -15.59
N GLN A 24 -1.59 9.39 -15.18
CA GLN A 24 -1.97 10.81 -15.24
C GLN A 24 -0.87 11.61 -15.93
N LYS A 25 -1.28 12.37 -16.96
CA LYS A 25 -0.39 13.06 -17.91
C LYS A 25 -0.27 14.53 -17.51
N VAL A 26 0.92 14.96 -17.09
CA VAL A 26 1.29 16.38 -17.00
C VAL A 26 2.67 16.54 -17.64
N THR A 27 2.78 17.40 -18.64
CA THR A 27 3.98 17.57 -19.50
C THR A 27 4.83 18.77 -19.06
N ASP A 28 6.17 18.65 -19.20
CA ASP A 28 7.08 19.75 -19.59
C ASP A 28 8.52 19.25 -19.92
N LYS A 29 9.14 19.80 -20.99
CA LYS A 29 10.49 19.50 -21.58
C LYS A 29 11.60 20.42 -20.97
N PRO A 30 12.93 20.35 -21.31
CA PRO A 30 13.69 19.51 -22.25
C PRO A 30 14.86 18.71 -21.59
N HIS A 31 15.17 17.52 -22.11
CA HIS A 31 16.11 16.48 -21.58
C HIS A 31 15.51 15.42 -20.65
N SER A 32 14.22 15.50 -20.35
CA SER A 32 13.54 14.49 -19.54
C SER A 32 13.12 13.31 -20.41
N VAL A 33 13.60 12.11 -20.09
CA VAL A 33 13.00 10.86 -20.56
C VAL A 33 11.51 10.93 -20.24
N TYR A 34 10.64 10.58 -21.20
CA TYR A 34 9.17 10.63 -21.08
C TYR A 34 8.68 9.60 -20.06
N ILE A 35 8.88 9.85 -18.77
CA ILE A 35 8.51 8.90 -17.73
C ILE A 35 7.29 9.47 -17.04
N GLN A 36 6.16 8.81 -17.30
CA GLN A 36 4.90 9.06 -16.63
C GLN A 36 5.06 8.74 -15.13
N LEU A 37 4.24 9.38 -14.29
CA LEU A 37 4.07 8.92 -12.91
C LEU A 37 3.75 7.43 -12.93
N GLN A 38 4.63 6.64 -12.33
CA GLN A 38 4.49 5.19 -12.27
C GLN A 38 3.79 4.82 -10.97
N ILE A 39 2.71 4.05 -11.08
CA ILE A 39 1.96 3.57 -9.94
C ILE A 39 1.90 2.05 -10.03
N SER A 40 2.46 1.37 -9.03
CA SER A 40 2.39 -0.09 -8.93
C SER A 40 1.61 -0.47 -7.67
N VAL A 41 0.45 -1.06 -7.87
CA VAL A 41 -0.44 -1.49 -6.79
C VAL A 41 -0.28 -2.99 -6.57
N TYR A 42 0.09 -3.36 -5.35
CA TYR A 42 0.16 -4.74 -4.88
C TYR A 42 -0.90 -4.97 -3.80
N GLU A 43 -0.98 -6.19 -3.28
CA GLU A 43 -1.96 -6.53 -2.25
C GLU A 43 -1.69 -5.80 -0.93
N ASP A 44 -0.44 -5.71 -0.52
CA ASP A 44 0.03 -5.19 0.76
C ASP A 44 0.72 -3.82 0.66
N ARG A 45 0.90 -3.29 -0.56
CA ARG A 45 1.69 -2.07 -0.78
C ARG A 45 1.35 -1.36 -2.07
N LEU A 46 1.62 -0.06 -2.09
CA LEU A 46 1.48 0.83 -3.23
C LEU A 46 2.81 1.55 -3.44
N TYR A 47 3.35 1.45 -4.65
CA TYR A 47 4.50 2.24 -5.07
C TYR A 47 4.03 3.37 -5.98
N ILE A 48 4.54 4.58 -5.72
CA ILE A 48 4.40 5.74 -6.59
C ILE A 48 5.81 6.23 -6.88
N ALA A 49 6.24 6.12 -8.13
CA ALA A 49 7.55 6.58 -8.57
C ALA A 49 7.40 7.70 -9.61
N ASN A 50 8.23 8.72 -9.48
CA ASN A 50 8.35 9.76 -10.48
C ASN A 50 9.82 10.01 -10.76
N CYS A 51 10.15 10.18 -12.04
CA CYS A 51 11.48 10.61 -12.41
C CYS A 51 11.69 12.06 -12.00
N GLY A 52 12.71 12.26 -11.20
CA GLY A 52 12.94 13.51 -10.52
C GLY A 52 14.06 13.37 -9.51
N ARG A 53 14.54 14.50 -9.06
CA ARG A 53 15.59 14.58 -8.05
C ARG A 53 15.20 15.64 -7.05
N LEU A 54 15.78 15.59 -5.86
CA LEU A 54 15.65 16.70 -4.95
C LEU A 54 16.34 17.95 -5.53
N PRO A 55 15.88 19.17 -5.17
CA PRO A 55 16.63 20.38 -5.48
C PRO A 55 18.07 20.29 -4.99
N GLU A 56 18.95 21.08 -5.60
CA GLU A 56 20.36 21.07 -5.23
C GLU A 56 20.54 21.38 -3.73
N ASN A 57 21.42 20.62 -3.07
CA ASN A 57 21.67 20.70 -1.62
C ASN A 57 20.48 20.35 -0.71
N TRP A 58 19.49 19.62 -1.20
CA TRP A 58 18.43 19.07 -0.36
C TRP A 58 18.74 17.63 0.05
N THR A 59 18.43 17.32 1.30
CA THR A 59 18.44 15.97 1.86
C THR A 59 17.02 15.47 2.07
N LEU A 60 16.85 14.16 2.27
CA LEU A 60 15.56 13.60 2.69
C LEU A 60 15.09 14.25 4.00
N GLU A 61 15.99 14.46 4.96
CA GLU A 61 15.67 15.14 6.23
C GLU A 61 15.09 16.54 6.00
N LYS A 62 15.70 17.33 5.10
CA LYS A 62 15.19 18.66 4.75
C LYS A 62 13.81 18.59 4.09
N LEU A 63 13.58 17.61 3.23
CA LEU A 63 12.27 17.38 2.58
C LEU A 63 11.19 17.01 3.60
N MET A 64 11.54 16.20 4.61
CA MET A 64 10.61 15.80 5.67
C MET A 64 10.36 16.91 6.69
N GLY A 65 11.26 17.89 6.79
CA GLY A 65 11.14 19.06 7.67
C GLY A 65 10.32 20.20 7.07
N LYS A 66 10.25 21.32 7.80
CA LYS A 66 9.62 22.54 7.29
C LYS A 66 10.52 23.21 6.25
N HIS A 67 9.99 23.43 5.06
CA HIS A 67 10.72 24.09 3.98
C HIS A 67 9.81 24.93 3.07
N ALA A 68 10.38 25.94 2.42
CA ALA A 68 9.72 26.63 1.31
C ALA A 68 9.64 25.70 0.10
N SER A 69 8.66 25.89 -0.78
CA SER A 69 8.58 25.14 -2.04
C SER A 69 9.71 25.58 -2.97
N ALA A 70 10.43 24.62 -3.57
CA ALA A 70 11.49 24.87 -4.56
C ALA A 70 11.15 24.12 -5.86
N PRO A 71 10.20 24.63 -6.67
CA PRO A 71 9.78 23.96 -7.90
C PRO A 71 10.86 24.07 -8.99
N PHE A 72 11.11 22.98 -9.70
CA PHE A 72 12.02 22.97 -10.87
C PHE A 72 11.51 23.81 -12.04
N ASN A 73 10.18 23.89 -12.21
CA ASN A 73 9.54 24.78 -13.17
C ASN A 73 8.63 25.79 -12.43
N PRO A 74 9.17 26.98 -12.10
CA PRO A 74 8.42 28.01 -11.39
C PRO A 74 7.17 28.51 -12.15
N ASN A 75 7.19 28.50 -13.49
CA ASN A 75 6.07 28.96 -14.30
C ASN A 75 4.88 28.01 -14.18
N ILE A 76 5.11 26.70 -14.32
CA ILE A 76 4.04 25.70 -14.07
C ILE A 76 3.54 25.83 -12.64
N ALA A 77 4.46 25.86 -11.66
CA ALA A 77 4.09 25.95 -10.26
C ALA A 77 3.23 27.19 -9.98
N ASN A 78 3.56 28.33 -10.59
CA ASN A 78 2.77 29.56 -10.48
C ASN A 78 1.36 29.39 -11.06
N VAL A 79 1.19 28.74 -12.22
CA VAL A 79 -0.14 28.46 -12.78
C VAL A 79 -0.98 27.62 -11.80
N PHE A 80 -0.41 26.54 -11.26
CA PHE A 80 -1.14 25.71 -10.30
C PHE A 80 -1.37 26.41 -8.94
N TYR A 81 -0.50 27.33 -8.55
CA TYR A 81 -0.67 28.16 -7.35
C TYR A 81 -1.84 29.13 -7.53
N LEU A 82 -1.86 29.86 -8.65
CA LEU A 82 -2.95 30.78 -8.99
C LEU A 82 -4.29 30.06 -9.15
N ALA A 83 -4.27 28.82 -9.64
CA ALA A 83 -5.45 27.96 -9.72
C ALA A 83 -5.88 27.36 -8.36
N GLY A 84 -5.13 27.61 -7.27
CA GLY A 84 -5.46 27.12 -5.93
C GLY A 84 -5.16 25.64 -5.69
N PHE A 85 -4.44 24.97 -6.60
CA PHE A 85 -4.09 23.55 -6.44
C PHE A 85 -2.87 23.32 -5.54
N ILE A 86 -1.99 24.31 -5.43
CA ILE A 86 -0.73 24.20 -4.68
C ILE A 86 -0.49 25.44 -3.83
N GLU A 87 0.36 25.29 -2.84
CA GLU A 87 0.77 26.36 -1.92
C GLU A 87 2.22 26.76 -2.19
N SER A 88 2.60 27.97 -1.78
CA SER A 88 3.99 28.45 -1.84
C SER A 88 4.90 27.78 -0.80
N TRP A 89 4.32 27.24 0.28
CA TRP A 89 5.01 26.45 1.29
C TRP A 89 5.02 24.96 0.96
N GLY A 90 6.16 24.31 1.17
CA GLY A 90 6.33 22.88 0.92
C GLY A 90 5.72 22.03 2.04
N ARG A 91 4.39 21.86 2.05
CA ARG A 91 3.67 21.09 3.07
C ARG A 91 3.13 19.75 2.58
N ARG A 92 3.40 19.36 1.34
CA ARG A 92 2.79 18.15 0.75
C ARG A 92 3.22 16.88 1.47
N VAL A 93 4.53 16.73 1.70
CA VAL A 93 5.10 15.58 2.42
C VAL A 93 4.55 15.54 3.85
N GLU A 94 4.55 16.68 4.54
CA GLU A 94 3.94 16.83 5.87
C GLU A 94 2.45 16.41 5.87
N LYS A 95 1.65 16.84 4.89
CA LYS A 95 0.23 16.49 4.79
C LYS A 95 0.03 14.99 4.55
N ILE A 96 0.85 14.36 3.70
CA ILE A 96 0.80 12.91 3.48
C ILE A 96 1.11 12.18 4.79
N CYS A 97 2.20 12.54 5.46
CA CYS A 97 2.60 11.92 6.73
C CYS A 97 1.56 12.13 7.84
N SER A 98 0.95 13.32 7.90
CA SER A 98 -0.10 13.65 8.87
C SER A 98 -1.36 12.82 8.62
N ALA A 99 -1.81 12.72 7.37
CA ALA A 99 -2.95 11.87 7.01
C ALA A 99 -2.68 10.39 7.35
N CYS A 100 -1.49 9.86 7.04
CA CYS A 100 -1.13 8.49 7.42
C CYS A 100 -1.19 8.29 8.95
N LYS A 101 -0.74 9.29 9.72
CA LYS A 101 -0.75 9.24 11.18
C LYS A 101 -2.18 9.32 11.74
N GLU A 102 -3.02 10.19 11.20
CA GLU A 102 -4.42 10.36 11.59
C GLU A 102 -5.23 9.09 11.31
N ASP A 103 -4.97 8.44 10.18
CA ASP A 103 -5.61 7.18 9.79
C ASP A 103 -5.00 5.95 10.49
N GLY A 104 -3.97 6.12 11.33
CA GLY A 104 -3.30 5.03 12.04
C GLY A 104 -2.56 4.04 11.14
N ILE A 105 -2.20 4.44 9.92
CA ILE A 105 -1.50 3.59 8.95
C ILE A 105 0.02 3.83 8.97
N PRO A 106 0.84 2.87 8.52
CA PRO A 106 2.29 3.04 8.45
C PRO A 106 2.69 4.28 7.63
N GLN A 107 3.74 4.97 8.09
CA GLN A 107 4.31 6.10 7.35
C GLN A 107 4.92 5.62 6.02
N PRO A 108 4.81 6.43 4.95
CA PRO A 108 5.41 6.06 3.67
C PRO A 108 6.93 6.06 3.73
N GLU A 109 7.54 5.09 3.06
CA GLU A 109 8.99 5.02 2.87
C GLU A 109 9.38 5.79 1.60
N TYR A 110 10.39 6.65 1.70
CA TYR A 110 10.92 7.43 0.58
C TYR A 110 12.27 6.87 0.15
N ALA A 111 12.38 6.43 -1.09
CA ALA A 111 13.64 6.10 -1.73
C ALA A 111 13.99 7.21 -2.74
N ILE A 112 15.14 7.85 -2.54
CA ILE A 112 15.63 8.93 -3.40
C ILE A 112 16.90 8.44 -4.08
N GLU A 113 16.80 8.29 -5.39
CA GLU A 113 17.91 8.02 -6.29
C GLU A 113 18.22 9.29 -7.11
N PRO A 114 19.41 9.41 -7.72
CA PRO A 114 19.83 10.63 -8.42
C PRO A 114 18.86 11.17 -9.48
N ASN A 115 18.01 10.33 -10.05
CA ASN A 115 17.01 10.69 -11.06
C ASN A 115 15.63 10.07 -10.81
N ASP A 116 15.41 9.44 -9.65
CA ASP A 116 14.13 8.81 -9.33
C ASP A 116 13.76 9.06 -7.87
N ILE A 117 12.48 9.36 -7.64
CA ILE A 117 11.92 9.45 -6.30
C ILE A 117 10.76 8.47 -6.24
N MET A 118 10.88 7.51 -5.34
CA MET A 118 9.88 6.47 -5.12
C MET A 118 9.31 6.56 -3.71
N LEU A 119 7.99 6.54 -3.63
CA LEU A 119 7.23 6.44 -2.38
C LEU A 119 6.64 5.04 -2.31
N LYS A 120 6.78 4.39 -1.17
CA LYS A 120 6.14 3.11 -0.85
C LYS A 120 5.19 3.30 0.33
N PHE A 121 3.91 3.00 0.10
CA PHE A 121 2.90 2.90 1.15
C PHE A 121 2.66 1.42 1.45
N THR A 122 2.56 1.09 2.74
CA THR A 122 2.22 -0.26 3.19
C THR A 122 0.76 -0.25 3.66
N ALA A 123 -0.02 -1.24 3.24
CA ALA A 123 -1.41 -1.39 3.67
C ALA A 123 -1.46 -1.70 5.17
N PRO A 124 -2.45 -1.17 5.90
CA PRO A 124 -2.66 -1.54 7.30
C PRO A 124 -3.07 -3.02 7.42
N GLU A 125 -2.69 -3.65 8.53
CA GLU A 125 -2.92 -5.07 8.83
C GLU A 125 -4.41 -5.44 8.71
N ASP A 126 -5.32 -4.58 9.16
CA ASP A 126 -6.78 -4.80 9.07
C ASP A 126 -7.29 -4.97 7.63
N ARG A 127 -6.72 -4.21 6.69
CA ARG A 127 -7.12 -4.26 5.27
C ARG A 127 -6.58 -5.52 4.60
N ILE A 128 -5.42 -5.98 5.05
CA ILE A 128 -4.84 -7.27 4.66
C ILE A 128 -5.75 -8.41 5.15
N ILE A 129 -6.19 -8.37 6.40
CA ILE A 129 -7.06 -9.38 7.01
C ILE A 129 -8.41 -9.47 6.26
N HIS A 130 -9.07 -8.33 6.00
CA HIS A 130 -10.35 -8.32 5.29
C HIS A 130 -10.26 -9.02 3.92
N ARG A 131 -9.17 -8.83 3.17
CA ARG A 131 -8.98 -9.52 1.88
C ARG A 131 -8.62 -11.00 2.02
N VAL A 132 -7.84 -11.37 3.03
CA VAL A 132 -7.59 -12.79 3.35
C VAL A 132 -8.93 -13.50 3.60
N THR A 133 -9.87 -12.85 4.30
CA THR A 133 -11.18 -13.46 4.58
C THR A 133 -12.00 -13.77 3.31
N GLU A 134 -11.84 -13.05 2.21
CA GLU A 134 -12.57 -13.33 0.95
C GLU A 134 -12.12 -14.66 0.29
N ARG A 135 -10.89 -15.11 0.54
CA ARG A 135 -10.30 -16.32 -0.06
C ARG A 135 -10.48 -17.60 0.79
N VAL A 136 -11.17 -17.49 1.93
CA VAL A 136 -11.26 -18.58 2.92
C VAL A 136 -12.70 -18.91 3.32
N THR A 137 -12.92 -20.17 3.71
CA THR A 137 -14.23 -20.64 4.22
C THR A 137 -14.55 -20.04 5.59
N GLU A 138 -15.82 -19.99 6.01
CA GLU A 138 -16.21 -19.43 7.32
C GLU A 138 -15.41 -20.02 8.50
N GLY A 139 -15.19 -21.35 8.51
CA GLY A 139 -14.36 -21.97 9.55
C GLY A 139 -12.89 -21.57 9.51
N GLU A 140 -12.35 -21.23 8.33
CA GLU A 140 -10.98 -20.71 8.19
C GLU A 140 -10.91 -19.24 8.63
N LYS A 141 -11.94 -18.42 8.36
CA LYS A 141 -12.03 -17.03 8.83
C LYS A 141 -11.94 -16.97 10.36
N THR A 142 -12.63 -17.86 11.06
CA THR A 142 -12.55 -17.95 12.53
C THR A 142 -11.12 -18.24 13.01
N ILE A 143 -10.40 -19.14 12.33
CA ILE A 143 -9.00 -19.43 12.68
C ILE A 143 -8.11 -18.21 12.41
N VAL A 144 -8.26 -17.56 11.25
CA VAL A 144 -7.49 -16.35 10.92
C VAL A 144 -7.74 -15.24 11.94
N ALA A 145 -8.99 -15.01 12.34
CA ALA A 145 -9.32 -14.01 13.37
C ALA A 145 -8.65 -14.32 14.72
N LEU A 146 -8.58 -15.58 15.13
CA LEU A 146 -7.88 -15.99 16.34
C LEU A 146 -6.36 -15.82 16.25
N LEU A 147 -5.78 -15.99 15.06
CA LEU A 147 -4.35 -15.75 14.82
C LEU A 147 -3.97 -14.27 14.84
N VAL A 148 -4.92 -13.38 14.54
CA VAL A 148 -4.75 -11.93 14.71
C VAL A 148 -4.77 -11.57 16.20
N GLU A 149 -5.60 -12.23 17.00
CA GLU A 149 -5.64 -12.03 18.46
C GLU A 149 -4.35 -12.52 19.13
N ASP A 150 -3.92 -13.75 18.85
CA ASP A 150 -2.63 -14.28 19.29
C ASP A 150 -2.05 -15.27 18.26
N PRO A 151 -0.96 -14.91 17.57
CA PRO A 151 -0.24 -15.77 16.64
C PRO A 151 0.27 -17.09 17.24
N SER A 152 0.39 -17.17 18.56
CA SER A 152 1.02 -18.28 19.30
C SER A 152 0.02 -19.32 19.78
N TYR A 153 -1.27 -19.12 19.58
CA TYR A 153 -2.28 -20.07 20.05
C TYR A 153 -2.01 -21.49 19.56
N THR A 154 -2.20 -22.41 20.50
CA THR A 154 -2.13 -23.85 20.30
C THR A 154 -3.41 -24.35 19.62
N TYR A 155 -3.32 -25.55 19.01
CA TYR A 155 -4.49 -26.25 18.47
C TYR A 155 -5.59 -26.46 19.52
N LYS A 156 -5.23 -26.54 20.81
CA LYS A 156 -6.19 -26.65 21.91
C LYS A 156 -6.94 -25.34 22.11
N GLU A 157 -6.24 -24.22 22.20
CA GLU A 157 -6.85 -22.89 22.38
C GLU A 157 -7.72 -22.52 21.17
N HIS A 158 -7.27 -22.82 19.95
CA HIS A 158 -8.11 -22.67 18.76
C HIS A 158 -9.39 -23.50 18.84
N SER A 159 -9.31 -24.76 19.29
CA SER A 159 -10.48 -25.64 19.43
C SER A 159 -11.46 -25.09 20.46
N GLU A 160 -10.96 -24.64 21.62
CA GLU A 160 -11.78 -24.08 22.70
C GLU A 160 -12.46 -22.76 22.30
N LYS A 161 -11.73 -21.84 21.66
CA LYS A 161 -12.26 -20.54 21.24
C LYS A 161 -13.18 -20.61 20.03
N SER A 162 -12.90 -21.50 19.08
CA SER A 162 -13.71 -21.63 17.85
C SER A 162 -14.90 -22.59 17.98
N GLY A 163 -14.95 -23.40 19.04
CA GLY A 163 -15.95 -24.46 19.20
C GLY A 163 -15.78 -25.64 18.25
N MET A 164 -14.71 -25.66 17.44
CA MET A 164 -14.42 -26.74 16.50
C MET A 164 -13.61 -27.87 17.14
N SER A 165 -13.73 -29.09 16.62
CA SER A 165 -12.89 -30.20 17.06
C SER A 165 -11.42 -29.96 16.70
N ARG A 166 -10.47 -30.46 17.52
CA ARG A 166 -9.03 -30.37 17.21
C ARG A 166 -8.67 -30.91 15.82
N LYS A 167 -9.39 -31.95 15.34
CA LYS A 167 -9.21 -32.50 14.00
C LYS A 167 -9.59 -31.47 12.93
N THR A 168 -10.75 -30.83 13.07
CA THR A 168 -11.22 -29.79 12.15
C THR A 168 -10.27 -28.58 12.15
N VAL A 169 -9.80 -28.14 13.32
CA VAL A 169 -8.81 -27.06 13.41
C VAL A 169 -7.53 -27.42 12.65
N ALA A 170 -7.03 -28.66 12.81
CA ALA A 170 -5.84 -29.13 12.11
C ALA A 170 -6.03 -29.16 10.57
N GLU A 171 -7.19 -29.62 10.10
CA GLU A 171 -7.55 -29.61 8.67
C GLU A 171 -7.60 -28.17 8.11
N LYS A 172 -8.18 -27.23 8.87
CA LYS A 172 -8.29 -25.82 8.48
C LYS A 172 -6.93 -25.11 8.45
N ILE A 173 -6.09 -25.30 9.47
CA ILE A 173 -4.71 -24.79 9.49
C ILE A 173 -3.91 -25.38 8.33
N LYS A 174 -4.06 -26.68 8.04
CA LYS A 174 -3.41 -27.31 6.90
C LYS A 174 -3.83 -26.66 5.58
N SER A 175 -5.13 -26.44 5.36
CA SER A 175 -5.62 -25.77 4.16
C SER A 175 -5.11 -24.32 4.05
N LEU A 176 -5.10 -23.56 5.16
CA LEU A 176 -4.55 -22.20 5.18
C LEU A 176 -3.06 -22.15 4.83
N LYS A 177 -2.27 -23.16 5.25
CA LYS A 177 -0.87 -23.31 4.85
C LYS A 177 -0.72 -23.62 3.36
N GLU A 178 -1.54 -24.53 2.83
CA GLU A 178 -1.53 -24.91 1.41
C GLU A 178 -1.91 -23.71 0.51
N LYS A 179 -2.84 -22.87 0.96
CA LYS A 179 -3.19 -21.60 0.32
C LYS A 179 -2.10 -20.52 0.47
N SER A 180 -0.99 -20.81 1.15
CA SER A 180 0.08 -19.84 1.47
C SER A 180 -0.38 -18.62 2.28
N ILE A 181 -1.51 -18.72 2.99
CA ILE A 181 -2.08 -17.64 3.80
C ILE A 181 -1.40 -17.56 5.18
N ILE A 182 -0.90 -18.67 5.70
CA ILE A 182 -0.17 -18.69 6.99
C ILE A 182 1.14 -19.48 6.89
N LYS A 183 2.14 -19.08 7.65
CA LYS A 183 3.43 -19.78 7.79
C LYS A 183 3.81 -19.91 9.25
N ARG A 184 4.32 -21.08 9.66
CA ARG A 184 4.88 -21.27 11.00
C ARG A 184 6.30 -20.68 11.05
N ILE A 185 6.57 -19.83 12.03
CA ILE A 185 7.90 -19.28 12.32
C ILE A 185 8.36 -19.84 13.67
N GLY A 186 9.58 -20.39 13.72
CA GLY A 186 10.17 -20.97 14.92
C GLY A 186 9.83 -22.46 15.14
N SER A 187 10.14 -22.96 16.33
CA SER A 187 9.95 -24.38 16.69
C SER A 187 8.48 -24.78 16.83
N ASP A 188 8.18 -26.08 16.79
CA ASP A 188 6.81 -26.56 16.98
C ASP A 188 6.22 -26.15 18.34
N LYS A 189 7.04 -26.06 19.38
CA LYS A 189 6.59 -25.77 20.77
C LYS A 189 6.59 -24.29 21.14
N LYS A 190 7.44 -23.46 20.50
CA LYS A 190 7.59 -22.03 20.84
C LYS A 190 7.43 -21.09 19.65
N GLY A 191 7.09 -21.63 18.48
CA GLY A 191 6.86 -20.84 17.28
C GLY A 191 5.47 -20.22 17.27
N TYR A 192 5.28 -19.28 16.36
CA TYR A 192 4.02 -18.59 16.12
C TYR A 192 3.64 -18.69 14.64
N TRP A 193 2.39 -18.38 14.32
CA TRP A 193 1.89 -18.32 12.96
C TRP A 193 1.98 -16.89 12.41
N GLU A 194 2.72 -16.72 11.33
CA GLU A 194 2.74 -15.48 10.55
C GLU A 194 1.67 -15.56 9.46
N ILE A 195 0.78 -14.56 9.40
CA ILE A 195 -0.19 -14.42 8.31
C ILE A 195 0.53 -13.79 7.12
N LYS A 196 0.51 -14.46 5.98
CA LYS A 196 1.10 -14.02 4.72
C LYS A 196 0.02 -13.51 3.78
N VAL A 197 0.29 -12.35 3.20
CA VAL A 197 -0.47 -11.83 2.07
C VAL A 197 0.01 -12.57 0.83
N VAL A 198 -0.89 -13.34 0.20
CA VAL A 198 -0.58 -14.12 -0.99
C VAL A 198 -0.52 -13.16 -2.18
N ASN A 199 0.66 -12.64 -2.48
CA ASN A 199 0.88 -11.91 -3.71
C ASN A 199 0.72 -12.87 -4.91
N GLU A 200 -0.37 -12.72 -5.67
CA GLU A 200 -0.55 -13.33 -7.01
C GLU A 200 0.32 -12.63 -8.06
#